data_AF-A0A960VZJ2-F1
#
_entry.id   AF-A0A960VZJ2-F1
#
_cell.length_a   1.000
_cell.length_b   1.000
_cell.length_c   1.000
_cell.angle_alpha   90.00
_cell.angle_beta   90.00
_cell.angle_gamma   90.00
#
_symmetry.space_group_name_H-M   'P 1'
#
loop_
_entity.id
_entity.type
_entity.pdbx_description
1 polymer ?
#
loop_
_entity_poly.entity_id
_entity_poly.type
_entity_poly.pdbx_seq_one_letter_code
_entity_poly.pdbx_strand_id
1 'polypeptide(L)'
;MQDKSKSHKIKIGLILFILGFIGVLSLLSSEFPMDQVLKEVLEKYSEQTLVLLSLINPTILLAISVLIGTVLYEKVELAVPLISSILKRENWKDILFVQLKFGLTGGVIAGLGILAISMIFTANLPKEFLELGEKLKPSLFTRLFYGGFTEEILLRFGLMTFVVWVVFKIHKKLSPSVYWIGIVLATLFFAVGHFPVVFQAVGTPSLGLLVYVLLGNSLGGFVFGWLYWKKGLESAFVAHLFTHVVMLTIQPLVGS
;
A
#
# COMPACT_ATOMS: atom_id res chain seq x y z
N MET A 1 33.43 3.75 10.45
CA MET A 1 32.00 3.86 10.83
C MET A 1 31.08 4.06 9.62
N GLN A 2 31.47 4.85 8.61
CA GLN A 2 30.69 5.06 7.36
C GLN A 2 30.35 3.78 6.58
N ASP A 3 31.29 2.84 6.49
CA ASP A 3 31.11 1.60 5.71
C ASP A 3 30.06 0.65 6.34
N LYS A 4 30.05 0.55 7.68
CA LYS A 4 29.03 -0.20 8.43
C LYS A 4 27.62 0.39 8.25
N SER A 5 27.50 1.73 8.20
CA SER A 5 26.22 2.41 7.96
C SER A 5 25.70 2.16 6.54
N LYS A 6 26.57 2.21 5.53
CA LYS A 6 26.21 1.91 4.14
C LYS A 6 25.76 0.44 3.97
N SER A 7 26.51 -0.50 4.54
CA SER A 7 26.15 -1.92 4.57
C SER A 7 24.79 -2.16 5.22
N HIS A 8 24.47 -1.45 6.31
CA HIS A 8 23.19 -1.56 7.00
C HIS A 8 21.99 -1.14 6.15
N LYS A 9 22.10 0.00 5.44
CA LYS A 9 21.04 0.48 4.53
C LYS A 9 20.73 -0.53 3.44
N ILE A 10 21.76 -1.11 2.84
CA ILE A 10 21.60 -2.13 1.78
C ILE A 10 20.87 -3.35 2.35
N LYS A 11 21.20 -3.81 3.56
CA LYS A 11 20.48 -4.91 4.20
C LYS A 11 19.01 -4.59 4.47
N ILE A 12 18.69 -3.38 4.93
CA ILE A 12 17.29 -2.94 5.07
C ILE A 12 16.58 -2.99 3.72
N GLY A 13 17.18 -2.40 2.68
CA GLY A 13 16.61 -2.42 1.33
C GLY A 13 16.35 -3.84 0.82
N LEU A 14 17.30 -4.77 1.00
CA LEU A 14 17.14 -6.17 0.60
C LEU A 14 16.01 -6.87 1.38
N ILE A 15 15.91 -6.64 2.69
CA ILE A 15 14.81 -7.21 3.50
C ILE A 15 13.47 -6.67 3.02
N LEU A 16 13.37 -5.36 2.78
CA LEU A 16 12.14 -4.74 2.28
C LEU A 16 11.79 -5.26 0.87
N PHE A 17 12.78 -5.43 -0.02
CA PHE A 17 12.54 -6.03 -1.33
C PHE A 17 12.00 -7.46 -1.20
N ILE A 18 12.58 -8.30 -0.34
CA ILE A 18 12.10 -9.67 -0.14
C ILE A 18 10.67 -9.66 0.42
N LEU A 19 10.37 -8.85 1.44
CA LEU A 19 9.02 -8.74 2.00
C LEU A 19 8.01 -8.26 0.97
N GLY A 20 8.33 -7.20 0.22
CA GLY A 20 7.49 -6.69 -0.84
C GLY A 20 7.33 -7.68 -2.00
N PHE A 21 8.36 -8.47 -2.31
CA PHE A 21 8.32 -9.44 -3.39
C PHE A 21 7.47 -10.67 -3.02
N ILE A 22 7.48 -11.08 -1.74
CA ILE A 22 6.50 -12.06 -1.23
C ILE A 22 5.07 -11.53 -1.44
N GLY A 23 4.85 -10.23 -1.21
CA GLY A 23 3.58 -9.58 -1.55
C GLY A 23 3.28 -9.62 -3.05
N VAL A 24 4.25 -9.36 -3.94
CA VAL A 24 4.03 -9.52 -5.39
C VAL A 24 3.67 -10.96 -5.77
N LEU A 25 4.41 -11.95 -5.25
CA LEU A 25 4.14 -13.36 -5.48
C LEU A 25 2.77 -13.79 -4.94
N SER A 26 2.24 -13.11 -3.91
CA SER A 26 0.90 -13.40 -3.39
C SER A 26 -0.20 -13.21 -4.44
N LEU A 27 0.03 -12.38 -5.48
CA LEU A 27 -0.91 -12.22 -6.61
C LEU A 27 -1.21 -13.54 -7.33
N LEU A 28 -0.28 -14.50 -7.31
CA LEU A 28 -0.49 -15.85 -7.88
C LEU A 28 -1.57 -16.66 -7.14
N SER A 29 -1.99 -16.22 -5.97
CA SER A 29 -3.09 -16.83 -5.21
C SER A 29 -4.45 -16.20 -5.48
N SER A 30 -4.51 -15.12 -6.28
CA SER A 30 -5.76 -14.49 -6.71
C SER A 30 -6.16 -14.96 -8.10
N GLU A 31 -7.46 -14.90 -8.40
CA GLU A 31 -7.94 -15.16 -9.76
C GLU A 31 -7.49 -14.05 -10.70
N PHE A 32 -6.98 -14.44 -11.86
CA PHE A 32 -6.56 -13.50 -12.89
C PHE A 32 -7.75 -13.18 -13.81
N PRO A 33 -8.05 -11.90 -14.09
CA PRO A 33 -9.23 -11.50 -14.85
C PRO A 33 -9.05 -11.74 -16.36
N MET A 34 -9.09 -13.00 -16.78
CA MET A 34 -8.87 -13.39 -18.18
C MET A 34 -9.89 -12.76 -19.14
N ASP A 35 -11.11 -12.51 -18.68
CA ASP A 35 -12.16 -11.86 -19.46
C ASP A 35 -11.87 -10.39 -19.79
N GLN A 36 -10.94 -9.75 -19.07
CA GLN A 36 -10.51 -8.39 -19.34
C GLN A 36 -9.32 -8.31 -20.31
N VAL A 37 -8.73 -9.45 -20.67
CA VAL A 37 -7.62 -9.50 -21.63
C VAL A 37 -8.16 -9.46 -23.05
N LEU A 38 -7.50 -8.67 -23.91
CA LEU A 38 -7.82 -8.60 -25.34
C LEU A 38 -7.72 -9.98 -26.00
N LYS A 39 -8.67 -10.30 -26.89
CA LYS A 39 -8.72 -11.61 -27.57
C LYS A 39 -7.43 -11.90 -28.34
N GLU A 40 -6.85 -10.90 -29.00
CA GLU A 40 -5.60 -11.07 -29.75
C GLU A 40 -4.41 -11.46 -28.84
N VAL A 41 -4.47 -11.08 -27.57
CA VAL A 41 -3.44 -11.43 -26.58
C VAL A 41 -3.65 -12.87 -26.08
N LEU A 42 -4.90 -13.27 -25.85
CA LEU A 42 -5.26 -14.64 -25.45
C LEU A 42 -4.92 -15.67 -26.53
N GLU A 43 -5.02 -15.30 -27.81
CA GLU A 43 -4.63 -16.16 -28.94
C GLU A 43 -3.11 -16.36 -29.04
N LYS A 44 -2.32 -15.41 -28.51
CA LYS A 44 -0.86 -15.39 -28.65
C LYS A 44 -0.12 -15.96 -27.44
N TYR A 45 -0.71 -15.86 -26.25
CA TYR A 45 -0.05 -16.21 -25.00
C TYR A 45 -0.92 -17.14 -24.17
N SER A 46 -0.29 -18.13 -23.52
CA SER A 46 -0.99 -18.98 -22.57
C SER A 46 -1.39 -18.19 -21.32
N GLU A 47 -2.45 -18.65 -20.64
CA GLU A 47 -2.89 -18.10 -19.36
C GLU A 47 -1.74 -17.99 -18.34
N GLN A 48 -0.93 -19.04 -18.21
CA GLN A 48 0.23 -19.07 -17.33
C GLN A 48 1.24 -17.96 -17.67
N THR A 49 1.45 -17.70 -18.96
CA THR A 49 2.35 -16.64 -19.41
C THR A 49 1.80 -15.26 -19.02
N LEU A 50 0.51 -15.02 -19.21
CA LEU A 50 -0.14 -13.75 -18.84
C LEU A 50 -0.09 -13.50 -17.33
N VAL A 51 -0.34 -14.54 -16.52
CA VAL A 51 -0.21 -14.47 -15.07
C VAL A 51 1.23 -14.11 -14.66
N LEU A 52 2.24 -14.76 -15.24
CA LEU A 52 3.64 -14.45 -14.93
C LEU A 52 4.05 -13.04 -15.40
N LEU A 53 3.59 -12.60 -16.58
CA LEU A 53 3.84 -11.26 -17.08
C LEU A 53 3.24 -10.19 -16.17
N SER A 54 2.10 -10.47 -15.53
CA SER A 54 1.45 -9.53 -14.60
C SER A 54 2.31 -9.18 -13.39
N LEU A 55 3.26 -10.04 -13.01
CA LEU A 55 4.16 -9.82 -11.88
C LEU A 55 5.31 -8.86 -12.20
N ILE A 56 5.59 -8.62 -13.49
CA ILE A 56 6.75 -7.83 -13.93
C ILE A 56 6.61 -6.39 -13.47
N ASN A 57 5.49 -5.74 -13.81
CA ASN A 57 5.23 -4.34 -13.46
C ASN A 57 5.34 -4.07 -11.95
N PRO A 58 4.63 -4.79 -11.06
CA PRO A 58 4.76 -4.54 -9.62
C PRO A 58 6.15 -4.87 -9.09
N THR A 59 6.87 -5.86 -9.66
CA THR A 59 8.27 -6.15 -9.27
C THR A 59 9.21 -4.99 -9.62
N ILE A 60 9.08 -4.41 -10.82
CA ILE A 60 9.89 -3.26 -11.24
C ILE A 60 9.59 -2.05 -10.35
N LEU A 61 8.32 -1.75 -10.12
CA LEU A 61 7.90 -0.64 -9.25
C LEU A 61 8.41 -0.84 -7.81
N LEU A 62 8.37 -2.08 -7.31
CA LEU A 62 8.91 -2.43 -6.00
C LEU A 62 10.42 -2.19 -5.94
N ALA A 63 11.18 -2.67 -6.93
CA ALA A 63 12.63 -2.47 -6.99
C ALA A 63 13.00 -0.98 -7.00
N ILE A 64 12.30 -0.17 -7.81
CA ILE A 64 12.49 1.28 -7.88
C ILE A 64 12.16 1.93 -6.52
N SER A 65 11.03 1.56 -5.93
CA SER A 65 10.57 2.14 -4.65
C SER A 65 11.51 1.81 -3.50
N VAL A 66 12.00 0.57 -3.43
CA VAL A 66 13.01 0.15 -2.44
C VAL A 66 14.32 0.91 -2.65
N LEU A 67 14.78 1.08 -3.89
CA LEU A 67 15.99 1.83 -4.19
C LEU A 67 15.87 3.30 -3.73
N ILE A 68 14.79 3.96 -4.15
CA ILE A 68 14.48 5.34 -3.77
C ILE A 68 14.42 5.48 -2.25
N GLY A 69 13.59 4.65 -1.59
CA GLY A 69 13.40 4.69 -0.15
C GLY A 69 14.71 4.47 0.60
N THR A 70 15.50 3.46 0.24
CA THR A 70 16.78 3.13 0.88
C THR A 70 17.79 4.29 0.79
N VAL A 71 17.80 5.01 -0.33
CA VAL A 71 18.70 6.15 -0.55
C VAL A 71 18.23 7.41 0.19
N LEU A 72 16.92 7.58 0.40
CA LEU A 72 16.34 8.86 0.81
C LEU A 72 15.77 8.89 2.24
N TYR A 73 15.29 7.78 2.81
CA TYR A 73 14.48 7.79 4.04
C TYR A 73 15.16 8.50 5.22
N GLU A 74 16.44 8.22 5.48
CA GLU A 74 17.20 8.90 6.53
C GLU A 74 17.47 10.38 6.25
N LYS A 75 17.53 10.79 4.97
CA LYS A 75 17.76 12.20 4.60
C LYS A 75 16.56 13.08 4.94
N VAL A 76 15.41 12.46 5.20
CA VAL A 76 14.17 13.12 5.57
C VAL A 76 13.63 12.65 6.93
N GLU A 77 14.51 12.05 7.75
CA GLU A 77 14.18 11.60 9.12
C GLU A 77 12.99 10.63 9.20
N LEU A 78 12.73 9.88 8.14
CA LEU A 78 11.82 8.74 8.17
C LEU A 78 12.57 7.50 8.64
N ALA A 79 11.86 6.48 9.13
CA ALA A 79 12.48 5.36 9.83
C ALA A 79 11.88 3.99 9.49
N VAL A 80 12.73 2.97 9.58
CA VAL A 80 12.39 1.54 9.52
C VAL A 80 12.90 0.88 10.84
N PRO A 81 12.31 1.26 11.99
CA PRO A 81 12.92 1.06 13.31
C PRO A 81 13.07 -0.39 13.73
N LEU A 82 12.09 -1.26 13.45
CA LEU A 82 12.12 -2.65 13.91
C LEU A 82 13.20 -3.44 13.17
N ILE A 83 13.18 -3.41 11.83
CA ILE A 83 14.18 -4.09 11.00
C ILE A 83 15.58 -3.55 11.33
N SER A 84 15.72 -2.23 11.47
CA SER A 84 16.99 -1.63 11.86
C SER A 84 17.48 -2.13 13.22
N SER A 85 16.61 -2.18 14.24
CA SER A 85 17.00 -2.63 15.59
C SER A 85 17.43 -4.09 15.63
N ILE A 86 16.75 -4.97 14.87
CA ILE A 86 17.10 -6.39 14.76
C ILE A 86 18.49 -6.53 14.11
N LEU A 87 18.73 -5.82 13.00
CA LEU A 87 20.01 -5.85 12.30
C LEU A 87 21.16 -5.30 13.16
N LYS A 88 20.89 -4.31 14.03
CA LYS A 88 21.87 -3.76 14.98
C LYS A 88 22.03 -4.59 16.26
N ARG A 89 21.20 -5.63 16.46
CA ARG A 89 21.13 -6.42 17.70
C ARG A 89 20.83 -5.57 18.94
N GLU A 90 20.00 -4.54 18.76
CA GLU A 90 19.48 -3.68 19.82
C GLU A 90 18.22 -4.32 20.46
N ASN A 91 17.71 -3.72 21.54
CA ASN A 91 16.47 -4.17 22.17
C ASN A 91 15.26 -3.86 21.24
N TRP A 92 14.91 -4.84 20.41
CA TRP A 92 13.84 -4.75 19.41
C TRP A 92 12.44 -4.96 19.99
N LYS A 93 12.30 -5.49 21.22
CA LYS A 93 11.00 -5.86 21.81
C LYS A 93 10.14 -4.63 22.10
N ASP A 94 10.74 -3.58 22.68
CA ASP A 94 10.04 -2.33 22.97
C ASP A 94 9.63 -1.62 21.68
N ILE A 95 10.50 -1.65 20.67
CA ILE A 95 10.21 -1.11 19.34
C ILE A 95 9.06 -1.88 18.70
N LEU A 96 9.09 -3.22 18.73
CA LEU A 96 8.02 -4.06 18.22
C LEU A 96 6.69 -3.74 18.91
N PHE A 97 6.68 -3.61 20.24
CA PHE A 97 5.47 -3.26 20.98
C PHE A 97 4.89 -1.91 20.53
N VAL A 98 5.74 -0.91 20.29
CA VAL A 98 5.31 0.39 19.74
C VAL A 98 4.72 0.22 18.33
N GLN A 99 5.39 -0.51 17.43
CA GLN A 99 4.89 -0.73 16.06
C GLN A 99 3.54 -1.45 16.07
N LEU A 100 3.39 -2.48 16.91
CA LEU A 100 2.14 -3.22 17.06
C LEU A 100 1.04 -2.36 17.65
N LYS A 101 1.29 -1.65 18.75
CA LYS A 101 0.29 -0.81 19.41
C LYS A 101 -0.29 0.23 18.45
N PHE A 102 0.57 1.03 17.82
CA PHE A 102 0.11 2.09 16.93
C PHE A 102 -0.41 1.55 15.60
N GLY A 103 0.18 0.47 15.08
CA GLY A 103 -0.30 -0.22 13.89
C GLY A 103 -1.72 -0.77 14.08
N LEU A 104 -1.95 -1.54 15.14
CA LEU A 104 -3.28 -2.09 15.45
C LEU A 104 -4.32 -0.99 15.61
N THR A 105 -4.02 0.07 16.38
CA THR A 105 -4.94 1.22 16.53
C THR A 105 -5.24 1.88 15.19
N GLY A 106 -4.21 2.13 14.36
CA GLY A 106 -4.39 2.71 13.04
C GLY A 106 -5.21 1.81 12.11
N GLY A 107 -4.98 0.50 12.14
CA GLY A 107 -5.71 -0.46 11.33
C GLY A 107 -7.19 -0.57 11.72
N VAL A 108 -7.51 -0.48 13.02
CA VAL A 108 -8.91 -0.39 13.48
C VAL A 108 -9.56 0.89 12.95
N ILE A 109 -8.91 2.03 13.08
CA ILE A 109 -9.44 3.32 12.62
C ILE A 109 -9.67 3.30 11.10
N ALA A 110 -8.69 2.85 10.33
CA ALA A 110 -8.78 2.77 8.87
C ALA A 110 -9.86 1.76 8.45
N GLY A 111 -9.88 0.56 9.04
CA GLY A 111 -10.85 -0.49 8.72
C GLY A 111 -12.28 -0.05 8.98
N LEU A 112 -12.57 0.50 10.17
CA LEU A 112 -13.90 0.99 10.50
C LEU A 112 -14.32 2.17 9.62
N GLY A 113 -13.42 3.10 9.33
CA GLY A 113 -13.75 4.24 8.48
C GLY A 113 -13.97 3.86 7.00
N ILE A 114 -13.21 2.89 6.46
CA ILE A 114 -13.44 2.36 5.10
C ILE A 114 -14.80 1.64 5.05
N LEU A 115 -15.14 0.85 6.07
CA LEU A 115 -16.45 0.23 6.18
C LEU A 115 -17.58 1.26 6.24
N ALA A 116 -17.42 2.33 7.02
CA ALA A 116 -18.40 3.41 7.08
C ALA A 116 -18.58 4.09 5.71
N ILE A 117 -17.50 4.38 4.99
CA ILE A 117 -17.56 4.91 3.61
C ILE A 117 -18.31 3.93 2.70
N SER A 118 -18.00 2.63 2.79
CA SER A 118 -18.70 1.60 2.02
C SER A 118 -20.21 1.60 2.29
N MET A 119 -20.65 1.61 3.56
CA MET A 119 -22.07 1.63 3.91
C MET A 119 -22.82 2.86 3.38
N ILE A 120 -22.17 4.03 3.40
CA ILE A 120 -22.79 5.29 2.92
C ILE A 120 -22.99 5.26 1.39
N PHE A 121 -22.05 4.70 0.64
CA PHE A 121 -22.04 4.81 -0.82
C PHE A 121 -22.65 3.61 -1.54
N THR A 122 -22.60 2.39 -0.98
CA THR A 122 -22.93 1.13 -1.68
C THR A 122 -24.32 1.14 -2.32
N ALA A 123 -25.32 1.70 -1.66
CA ALA A 123 -26.70 1.78 -2.17
C ALA A 123 -26.83 2.57 -3.49
N ASN A 124 -25.85 3.44 -3.80
CA ASN A 124 -25.85 4.30 -4.99
C ASN A 124 -24.79 3.88 -6.03
N LEU A 125 -24.09 2.76 -5.82
CA LEU A 125 -23.07 2.29 -6.75
C LEU A 125 -23.72 1.54 -7.93
N PRO A 126 -23.17 1.67 -9.16
CA PRO A 126 -23.63 0.88 -10.31
C PRO A 126 -23.49 -0.62 -10.05
N LYS A 127 -24.43 -1.42 -10.54
CA LYS A 127 -24.43 -2.88 -10.34
C LYS A 127 -23.21 -3.54 -10.95
N GLU A 128 -22.80 -3.06 -12.12
CA GLU A 128 -21.63 -3.55 -12.86
C GLU A 128 -20.34 -3.38 -12.03
N PHE A 129 -20.25 -2.30 -11.25
CA PHE A 129 -19.12 -2.05 -10.36
C PHE A 129 -19.14 -2.98 -9.14
N LEU A 130 -20.31 -3.24 -8.57
CA LEU A 130 -20.47 -4.18 -7.45
C LEU A 130 -20.15 -5.62 -7.87
N GLU A 131 -20.68 -6.06 -9.03
CA GLU A 131 -20.41 -7.37 -9.61
C GLU A 131 -18.91 -7.55 -9.92
N LEU A 132 -18.26 -6.50 -10.43
CA LEU A 132 -16.82 -6.55 -10.63
C LEU A 132 -16.07 -6.68 -9.30
N GLY A 133 -16.50 -5.98 -8.26
CA GLY A 133 -15.93 -6.07 -6.92
C GLY A 133 -16.06 -7.46 -6.31
N GLU A 134 -17.12 -8.20 -6.64
CA GLU A 134 -17.30 -9.60 -6.25
C GLU A 134 -16.39 -10.56 -7.04
N LYS A 135 -16.24 -10.30 -8.34
CA LYS A 135 -15.41 -11.12 -9.24
C LYS A 135 -13.90 -10.94 -9.00
N LEU A 136 -13.46 -9.71 -8.75
CA LEU A 136 -12.04 -9.36 -8.59
C LEU A 136 -11.59 -9.39 -7.13
N LYS A 137 -12.25 -10.15 -6.26
CA LYS A 137 -11.86 -10.24 -4.85
C LYS A 137 -10.46 -10.82 -4.73
N PRO A 138 -9.47 -10.05 -4.28
CA PRO A 138 -8.14 -10.61 -4.07
C PRO A 138 -8.21 -11.64 -2.95
N SER A 139 -7.41 -12.69 -3.06
CA SER A 139 -7.31 -13.72 -2.03
C SER A 139 -6.91 -13.10 -0.69
N LEU A 140 -7.25 -13.76 0.42
CA LEU A 140 -6.82 -13.31 1.75
C LEU A 140 -5.30 -13.10 1.81
N PHE A 141 -4.55 -14.02 1.20
CA PHE A 141 -3.10 -13.94 1.12
C PHE A 141 -2.64 -12.69 0.35
N THR A 142 -3.31 -12.35 -0.76
CA THR A 142 -3.02 -11.13 -1.53
C THR A 142 -3.32 -9.86 -0.75
N ARG A 143 -4.49 -9.79 -0.11
CA ARG A 143 -4.88 -8.61 0.71
C ARG A 143 -3.87 -8.37 1.82
N LEU A 144 -3.45 -9.41 2.52
CA LEU A 144 -2.52 -9.29 3.65
C LEU A 144 -1.08 -9.00 3.20
N PHE A 145 -0.58 -9.66 2.16
CA PHE A 145 0.84 -9.54 1.78
C PHE A 145 1.10 -8.47 0.71
N TYR A 146 0.31 -8.43 -0.38
CA TYR A 146 0.45 -7.38 -1.38
C TYR A 146 0.03 -6.02 -0.80
N GLY A 147 -1.16 -5.94 -0.20
CA GLY A 147 -1.62 -4.71 0.46
C GLY A 147 -0.72 -4.33 1.63
N GLY A 148 -0.50 -5.26 2.56
CA GLY A 148 0.24 -4.99 3.80
C GLY A 148 1.73 -4.69 3.64
N PHE A 149 2.41 -5.27 2.64
CA PHE A 149 3.85 -5.04 2.42
C PHE A 149 4.13 -4.31 1.11
N THR A 150 3.69 -4.83 -0.03
CA THR A 150 4.04 -4.27 -1.35
C THR A 150 3.54 -2.84 -1.49
N GLU A 151 2.25 -2.59 -1.25
CA GLU A 151 1.68 -1.25 -1.41
C GLU A 151 2.31 -0.26 -0.44
N GLU A 152 2.54 -0.64 0.82
CA GLU A 152 3.19 0.23 1.79
C GLU A 152 4.65 0.54 1.40
N ILE A 153 5.40 -0.42 0.83
CA ILE A 153 6.75 -0.14 0.32
C ILE A 153 6.69 0.80 -0.89
N LEU A 154 5.77 0.57 -1.83
CA LEU A 154 5.60 1.44 -2.99
C LEU A 154 5.23 2.87 -2.58
N LEU A 155 4.21 3.01 -1.73
CA LEU A 155 3.57 4.29 -1.45
C LEU A 155 4.26 5.05 -0.33
N ARG A 156 4.65 4.38 0.76
CA ARG A 156 5.24 5.04 1.93
C ARG A 156 6.75 5.09 1.75
N PHE A 157 7.39 3.93 1.67
CA PHE A 157 8.85 3.88 1.62
C PHE A 157 9.42 4.48 0.32
N GLY A 158 8.79 4.24 -0.83
CA GLY A 158 9.16 4.80 -2.13
C GLY A 158 8.63 6.22 -2.35
N LEU A 159 7.35 6.32 -2.73
CA LEU A 159 6.75 7.56 -3.24
C LEU A 159 6.69 8.68 -2.20
N MET A 160 6.12 8.43 -1.01
CA MET A 160 6.01 9.45 0.04
C MET A 160 7.41 9.94 0.44
N THR A 161 8.36 9.05 0.69
CA THR A 161 9.75 9.44 0.99
C THR A 161 10.35 10.33 -0.10
N PHE A 162 10.14 9.99 -1.37
CA PHE A 162 10.61 10.80 -2.50
C PHE A 162 9.99 12.19 -2.50
N VAL A 163 8.66 12.29 -2.34
CA VAL A 163 7.95 13.58 -2.30
C VAL A 163 8.42 14.42 -1.12
N VAL A 164 8.50 13.85 0.08
CA VAL A 164 9.03 14.55 1.27
C VAL A 164 10.44 15.06 0.99
N TRP A 165 11.28 14.27 0.33
CA TRP A 165 12.64 14.67 -0.04
C TRP A 165 12.68 15.82 -1.05
N VAL A 166 11.85 15.79 -2.10
CA VAL A 166 11.75 16.89 -3.07
C VAL A 166 11.30 18.18 -2.38
N VAL A 167 10.25 18.12 -1.58
CA VAL A 167 9.70 19.28 -0.87
C VAL A 167 10.71 19.81 0.16
N PHE A 168 11.43 18.93 0.85
CA PHE A 168 12.54 19.28 1.73
C PHE A 168 13.67 19.99 0.96
N LYS A 169 14.01 19.55 -0.25
CA LYS A 169 15.04 20.20 -1.07
C LYS A 169 14.64 21.60 -1.51
N ILE A 170 13.35 21.92 -1.57
CA ILE A 170 12.83 23.26 -1.86
C ILE A 170 12.83 24.12 -0.59
N HIS A 171 12.22 23.64 0.50
CA HIS A 171 12.01 24.40 1.73
C HIS A 171 13.24 24.45 2.65
N LYS A 172 14.21 23.56 2.45
CA LYS A 172 15.45 23.39 3.25
C LYS A 172 15.21 23.10 4.74
N LYS A 173 13.98 22.79 5.13
CA LYS A 173 13.58 22.48 6.51
C LYS A 173 12.57 21.34 6.50
N LEU A 174 12.78 20.35 7.37
CA LEU A 174 11.78 19.31 7.62
C LEU A 174 10.79 19.86 8.66
N SER A 175 9.60 20.23 8.18
CA SER A 175 8.49 20.70 9.02
C SER A 175 7.30 19.74 8.89
N PRO A 176 6.34 19.78 9.81
CA PRO A 176 5.08 19.05 9.69
C PRO A 176 4.39 19.19 8.32
N SER A 177 4.42 20.38 7.72
CA SER A 177 3.82 20.61 6.39
C SER A 177 4.52 19.83 5.28
N VAL A 178 5.85 19.66 5.32
CA VAL A 178 6.60 18.86 4.33
C VAL A 178 6.14 17.40 4.35
N TYR A 179 5.98 16.83 5.56
CA TYR A 179 5.48 15.46 5.71
C TYR A 179 4.03 15.32 5.26
N TRP A 180 3.16 16.25 5.64
CA TRP A 180 1.77 16.24 5.20
C TRP A 180 1.61 16.37 3.69
N ILE A 181 2.43 17.19 3.01
CA ILE A 181 2.44 17.25 1.54
C ILE A 181 2.82 15.87 0.96
N GLY A 182 3.85 15.21 1.51
CA GLY A 182 4.22 13.85 1.14
C GLY A 182 3.09 12.85 1.31
N ILE A 183 2.41 12.88 2.47
CA ILE A 183 1.27 12.01 2.78
C ILE A 183 0.13 12.26 1.81
N VAL A 184 -0.28 13.52 1.62
CA VAL A 184 -1.41 13.89 0.74
C VAL A 184 -1.12 13.46 -0.70
N LEU A 185 0.05 13.80 -1.25
CA LEU A 185 0.36 13.49 -2.65
C LEU A 185 0.50 11.98 -2.89
N ALA A 186 1.14 11.24 -1.99
CA ALA A 186 1.22 9.78 -2.11
C ALA A 186 -0.18 9.14 -1.99
N THR A 187 -1.01 9.64 -1.07
CA THR A 187 -2.40 9.18 -0.88
C THR A 187 -3.25 9.42 -2.13
N LEU A 188 -3.19 10.63 -2.70
CA LEU A 188 -3.94 10.96 -3.91
C LEU A 188 -3.45 10.14 -5.11
N PHE A 189 -2.14 9.92 -5.24
CA PHE A 189 -1.59 9.08 -6.30
C PHE A 189 -2.07 7.63 -6.18
N PHE A 190 -2.11 7.09 -4.96
CA PHE A 190 -2.70 5.76 -4.70
C PHE A 190 -4.16 5.69 -5.12
N ALA A 191 -4.96 6.64 -4.65
CA ALA A 191 -6.40 6.64 -4.88
C ALA A 191 -6.75 6.84 -6.36
N VAL A 192 -6.07 7.75 -7.06
CA VAL A 192 -6.22 7.94 -8.51
C VAL A 192 -5.67 6.75 -9.29
N GLY A 193 -4.65 6.06 -8.77
CA GLY A 193 -4.13 4.81 -9.35
C GLY A 193 -5.18 3.70 -9.47
N HIS A 194 -6.30 3.80 -8.74
CA HIS A 194 -7.44 2.90 -8.86
C HIS A 194 -8.46 3.33 -9.91
N PHE A 195 -8.38 4.54 -10.48
CA PHE A 195 -9.36 4.99 -11.47
C PHE A 195 -9.35 4.17 -12.76
N PRO A 196 -8.21 3.67 -13.29
CA PRO A 196 -8.23 2.83 -14.49
C PRO A 196 -9.18 1.64 -14.40
N VAL A 197 -9.24 0.94 -13.25
CA VAL A 197 -10.17 -0.19 -13.09
C VAL A 197 -11.63 0.26 -13.06
N VAL A 198 -11.90 1.45 -12.53
CA VAL A 198 -13.25 2.04 -12.51
C VAL A 198 -13.73 2.36 -13.92
N PHE A 199 -12.88 2.99 -14.75
CA PHE A 199 -13.19 3.32 -16.14
C PHE A 199 -13.25 2.08 -17.05
N GLN A 200 -12.56 1.00 -16.69
CA GLN A 200 -12.73 -0.29 -17.35
C GLN A 200 -14.05 -0.97 -16.98
N ALA A 201 -14.48 -0.85 -15.72
CA ALA A 201 -15.72 -1.44 -15.22
C ALA A 201 -16.97 -0.72 -15.72
N VAL A 202 -16.93 0.61 -15.73
CA VAL A 202 -18.08 1.48 -16.00
C VAL A 202 -17.66 2.49 -17.06
N GLY A 203 -18.27 2.42 -18.24
CA GLY A 203 -17.86 3.26 -19.38
C GLY A 203 -17.93 4.77 -19.13
N THR A 204 -18.90 5.21 -18.32
CA THR A 204 -19.01 6.61 -17.85
C THR A 204 -19.26 6.65 -16.34
N PRO A 205 -18.20 6.58 -15.51
CA PRO A 205 -18.34 6.60 -14.06
C PRO A 205 -19.00 7.88 -13.56
N SER A 206 -19.94 7.75 -12.62
CA SER A 206 -20.55 8.91 -11.96
C SER A 206 -19.54 9.61 -11.03
N LEU A 207 -19.76 10.90 -10.77
CA LEU A 207 -18.96 11.62 -9.77
C LEU A 207 -19.03 10.93 -8.39
N GLY A 208 -20.19 10.39 -8.02
CA GLY A 208 -20.36 9.65 -6.77
C GLY A 208 -19.47 8.41 -6.68
N LEU A 209 -19.35 7.63 -7.75
CA LEU A 209 -18.45 6.47 -7.82
C LEU A 209 -16.98 6.89 -7.73
N LEU A 210 -16.58 7.95 -8.42
CA LEU A 210 -15.21 8.47 -8.34
C LEU A 210 -14.87 8.96 -6.93
N VAL A 211 -15.80 9.67 -6.28
CA VAL A 211 -15.65 10.10 -4.89
C VAL A 211 -15.56 8.92 -3.94
N TYR A 212 -16.39 7.89 -4.12
CA TYR A 212 -16.33 6.66 -3.33
C TYR A 212 -14.94 6.01 -3.40
N VAL A 213 -14.42 5.79 -4.60
CA VAL A 213 -13.11 5.17 -4.83
C VAL A 213 -12.00 6.06 -4.29
N LEU A 214 -12.10 7.37 -4.48
CA LEU A 214 -11.13 8.33 -3.95
C LEU A 214 -11.09 8.27 -2.42
N LEU A 215 -12.23 8.35 -1.74
CA LEU A 215 -12.31 8.35 -0.28
C LEU A 215 -11.88 7.02 0.33
N GLY A 216 -12.37 5.89 -0.22
CA GLY A 216 -12.05 4.55 0.26
C GLY A 216 -10.55 4.25 0.21
N ASN A 217 -9.87 4.69 -0.85
CA ASN A 217 -8.42 4.52 -0.98
C ASN A 217 -7.62 5.61 -0.26
N SER A 218 -8.20 6.79 -0.02
CA SER A 218 -7.49 7.88 0.65
C SER A 218 -7.41 7.71 2.16
N LEU A 219 -8.45 7.15 2.80
CA LEU A 219 -8.49 7.07 4.26
C LEU A 219 -7.32 6.25 4.84
N GLY A 220 -7.09 5.05 4.32
CA GLY A 220 -5.92 4.24 4.68
C GLY A 220 -4.62 4.96 4.31
N GLY A 221 -4.59 5.60 3.13
CA GLY A 221 -3.62 6.60 2.70
C GLY A 221 -3.06 7.47 3.83
N PHE A 222 -3.94 8.29 4.39
CA PHE A 222 -3.64 9.24 5.46
C PHE A 222 -3.18 8.58 6.76
N VAL A 223 -3.88 7.52 7.19
CA VAL A 223 -3.56 6.83 8.45
C VAL A 223 -2.17 6.20 8.38
N PHE A 224 -1.88 5.41 7.34
CA PHE A 224 -0.61 4.70 7.25
C PHE A 224 0.54 5.65 6.92
N GLY A 225 0.29 6.72 6.15
CA GLY A 225 1.28 7.78 5.91
C GLY A 225 1.67 8.51 7.20
N TRP A 226 0.69 8.85 8.05
CA TRP A 226 0.96 9.45 9.35
C TRP A 226 1.72 8.50 10.29
N LEU A 227 1.37 7.21 10.29
CA LEU A 227 2.10 6.19 11.05
C LEU A 227 3.54 6.05 10.57
N TYR A 228 3.77 6.02 9.26
CA TYR A 228 5.14 5.98 8.72
C TYR A 228 5.96 7.18 9.19
N TRP A 229 5.38 8.37 9.14
CA TRP A 229 6.04 9.58 9.62
C TRP A 229 6.31 9.56 11.13
N LYS A 230 5.33 9.17 11.95
CA LYS A 230 5.42 9.32 13.42
C LYS A 230 5.97 8.11 14.16
N LYS A 231 5.90 6.92 13.57
CA LYS A 231 6.15 5.64 14.24
C LYS A 231 7.09 4.72 13.46
N GLY A 232 7.15 4.85 12.14
CA GLY A 232 8.00 4.05 11.27
C GLY A 232 7.21 3.15 10.32
N LEU A 233 7.90 2.60 9.33
CA LEU A 233 7.29 1.88 8.21
C LEU A 233 6.55 0.61 8.69
N GLU A 234 7.10 -0.08 9.69
CA GLU A 234 6.54 -1.32 10.19
C GLU A 234 5.19 -1.10 10.91
N SER A 235 4.97 0.08 11.52
CA SER A 235 3.66 0.45 12.04
C SER A 235 2.63 0.65 10.93
N ALA A 236 3.05 1.15 9.76
CA ALA A 236 2.19 1.27 8.59
C ALA A 236 1.83 -0.11 8.01
N PHE A 237 2.80 -1.03 7.93
CA PHE A 237 2.53 -2.44 7.57
C PHE A 237 1.45 -3.05 8.47
N VAL A 238 1.67 -3.00 9.80
CA VAL A 238 0.72 -3.58 10.76
C VAL A 238 -0.66 -2.94 10.63
N ALA A 239 -0.75 -1.62 10.44
CA ALA A 239 -2.03 -0.95 10.26
C ALA A 239 -2.76 -1.40 9.00
N HIS A 240 -2.07 -1.52 7.87
CA HIS A 240 -2.70 -1.96 6.63
C HIS A 240 -3.16 -3.42 6.73
N LEU A 241 -2.29 -4.33 7.20
CA LEU A 241 -2.66 -5.72 7.48
C LEU A 241 -3.91 -5.80 8.37
N PHE A 242 -3.95 -5.04 9.46
CA PHE A 242 -5.06 -5.08 10.40
C PHE A 242 -6.33 -4.39 9.89
N THR A 243 -6.21 -3.44 8.96
CA THR A 243 -7.36 -2.86 8.24
C THR A 243 -8.15 -3.95 7.54
N HIS A 244 -7.47 -4.86 6.84
CA HIS A 244 -8.14 -5.99 6.20
C HIS A 244 -8.73 -6.99 7.20
N VAL A 245 -8.04 -7.26 8.31
CA VAL A 245 -8.58 -8.12 9.39
C VAL A 245 -9.89 -7.55 9.93
N VAL A 246 -9.93 -6.25 10.20
CA VAL A 246 -11.13 -5.55 10.70
C VAL A 246 -12.25 -5.62 9.67
N MET A 247 -11.96 -5.30 8.40
CA MET A 247 -12.94 -5.39 7.32
C MET A 247 -13.51 -6.79 7.16
N LEU A 248 -12.66 -7.82 7.11
CA LEU A 248 -13.08 -9.22 6.96
C LEU A 248 -13.92 -9.72 8.13
N THR A 249 -13.64 -9.23 9.34
CA THR A 249 -14.35 -9.66 10.55
C THR A 249 -15.69 -8.94 10.70
N ILE A 250 -15.74 -7.64 10.38
CA ILE A 250 -16.91 -6.81 10.64
C ILE A 250 -17.86 -6.78 9.45
N GLN A 251 -17.36 -6.74 8.20
CA GLN A 251 -18.21 -6.63 7.00
C GLN A 251 -19.37 -7.65 6.96
N PRO A 252 -19.18 -8.95 7.31
CA PRO A 252 -20.28 -9.91 7.33
C PRO A 252 -21.35 -9.62 8.40
N LEU A 253 -21.01 -8.88 9.46
CA LEU A 253 -21.90 -8.59 10.59
C LEU A 253 -22.83 -7.41 10.33
N VAL A 254 -22.47 -6.51 9.39
CA VAL A 254 -23.21 -5.26 9.17
C VAL A 254 -24.21 -5.36 8.01
N GLY A 255 -24.29 -6.51 7.36
CA GLY A 255 -25.23 -6.78 6.28
C GLY A 255 -24.87 -6.04 4.98
N SER A 256 -24.61 -6.81 3.93
CA SER A 256 -24.64 -6.35 2.53
C SER A 256 -25.78 -7.06 1.83
#